data_AF-A0A923QZ20-F1
#
_entry.id   AF-A0A923QZ20-F1
#
_cell.length_a   1.000
_cell.length_b   1.000
_cell.length_c   1.000
_cell.angle_alpha   90.00
_cell.angle_beta   90.00
_cell.angle_gamma   90.00
#
_symmetry.space_group_name_H-M   'P 1'
#
loop_
_entity.id
_entity.type
_entity.pdbx_description
1 polymer ?
#
loop_
_entity_poly.entity_id
_entity_poly.type
_entity_poly.pdbx_seq_one_letter_code
_entity_poly.pdbx_strand_id
1 'polypeptide(L)' 'VFGYAFKNYQIGFMAENLLDVYWKEAQFATNSRLQGEPTSVNENHYTPGTPFNIRVNFTLYF' A
#
# COMPACT_ATOMS: atom_id res chain seq x y z
N VAL A 1 4.75 12.29 0.40
CA VAL A 1 4.86 12.57 -1.05
C VAL A 1 5.38 13.98 -1.21
N PHE A 2 6.56 14.14 -1.81
CA PHE A 2 7.10 15.45 -2.13
C PHE A 2 6.98 15.64 -3.64
N GLY A 3 6.44 16.78 -4.06
CA GLY A 3 6.22 17.09 -5.46
C GLY A 3 6.45 18.56 -5.72
N TYR A 4 7.00 18.86 -6.89
CA TYR A 4 7.22 20.20 -7.37
C TYR A 4 6.64 20.34 -8.77
N ALA A 5 5.71 21.28 -8.92
CA ALA A 5 5.05 21.57 -10.18
C ALA A 5 5.55 22.92 -10.71
N PHE A 6 6.06 22.91 -11.95
CA PHE A 6 6.48 24.09 -12.67
C PHE A 6 5.81 24.12 -14.04
N LYS A 7 4.89 25.08 -14.24
CA LYS A 7 4.23 25.46 -15.50
C LYS A 7 3.67 24.29 -16.34
N ASN A 8 4.53 23.55 -17.02
CA ASN A 8 4.19 22.46 -17.95
C ASN A 8 4.67 21.08 -17.48
N TYR A 9 5.34 20.98 -16.34
CA TYR A 9 5.83 19.71 -15.81
C TYR A 9 5.69 19.63 -14.29
N GLN A 10 5.44 18.44 -13.77
CA GLN A 10 5.44 18.13 -12.35
C GLN A 10 6.36 16.94 -12.11
N ILE A 11 7.23 17.07 -11.13
CA ILE A 11 8.13 16.02 -10.68
C ILE A 11 7.80 15.74 -9.22
N GLY A 12 7.67 14.48 -8.86
CA GLY A 12 7.45 14.10 -7.48
C GLY A 12 8.14 12.80 -7.15
N PHE A 13 8.39 12.60 -5.86
CA PHE A 13 8.88 11.34 -5.35
C PHE A 13 8.16 10.96 -4.06
N MET A 14 8.10 9.66 -3.84
CA MET A 14 7.54 9.05 -2.66
C MET A 14 8.51 7.96 -2.22
N ALA A 15 8.89 7.98 -0.95
CA ALA A 15 9.61 6.90 -0.32
C ALA A 15 8.68 6.27 0.73
N GLU A 16 8.61 4.95 0.73
CA GLU A 16 7.85 4.14 1.68
C GLU A 16 8.83 3.26 2.45
N ASN A 17 8.54 3.04 3.74
CA ASN A 17 9.37 2.24 4.64
C ASN A 17 10.86 2.66 4.70
N LEU A 18 11.16 3.94 4.93
CA LEU A 18 12.54 4.49 4.91
C LEU A 18 13.52 3.80 5.88
N LEU A 19 13.01 3.17 6.94
CA LEU A 19 13.80 2.49 7.96
C LEU A 19 13.83 0.96 7.78
N ASP A 20 13.25 0.45 6.68
CA ASP A 20 13.13 -0.97 6.34
C ASP A 20 12.66 -1.84 7.52
N VAL A 21 11.67 -1.32 8.26
CA VAL A 21 11.10 -2.02 9.42
C VAL A 21 10.18 -3.12 8.90
N TYR A 22 10.23 -4.29 9.51
CA TYR A 22 9.31 -5.39 9.21
C TYR A 22 8.04 -5.27 10.07
N TRP A 23 6.87 -5.19 9.43
CA TRP A 23 5.57 -5.29 10.11
C TRP A 23 4.54 -6.07 9.28
N LYS A 24 3.43 -6.41 9.93
CA LYS A 24 2.25 -7.02 9.32
C LYS A 24 1.06 -6.09 9.51
N GLU A 25 0.31 -5.83 8.45
CA GLU A 25 -0.95 -5.08 8.52
C GLU A 25 -2.08 -6.04 8.88
N ALA A 26 -2.78 -5.77 9.98
CA ALA A 26 -3.93 -6.56 10.39
C ALA A 26 -5.18 -6.05 9.65
N GLN A 27 -5.80 -6.91 8.85
CA GLN A 27 -7.13 -6.69 8.31
C GLN A 27 -8.14 -7.36 9.23
N PHE A 28 -8.89 -6.52 9.95
CA PHE A 28 -9.94 -6.98 10.86
C PHE A 28 -11.26 -7.14 10.13
N ALA A 29 -12.01 -8.18 10.52
CA ALA A 29 -13.38 -8.45 10.08
C ALA A 29 -13.56 -8.85 8.60
N THR A 30 -12.63 -9.65 8.05
CA THR A 30 -12.91 -10.36 6.80
C THR A 30 -13.65 -11.66 7.12
N ASN A 31 -14.93 -11.71 6.76
CA ASN A 31 -15.71 -12.94 6.80
C ASN A 31 -15.23 -13.84 5.66
N SER A 32 -14.50 -14.90 6.00
CA SER A 32 -14.06 -15.93 5.06
C SER A 32 -14.93 -17.17 5.22
N ARG A 33 -15.02 -17.97 4.16
CA ARG A 33 -15.71 -19.26 4.15
C ARG A 33 -14.97 -20.19 3.21
N LEU A 34 -14.32 -21.20 3.76
CA LEU A 34 -13.69 -22.25 2.97
C LEU A 34 -14.76 -23.11 2.28
N GLN A 35 -14.38 -23.74 1.16
CA GLN A 35 -15.27 -24.60 0.39
C GLN A 35 -15.61 -25.85 1.23
N GLY A 36 -16.76 -25.84 1.90
CA GLY A 36 -17.22 -26.90 2.79
C GLY A 36 -17.75 -26.43 4.16
N GLU A 37 -17.58 -25.15 4.52
CA GLU A 37 -18.03 -24.65 5.82
C GLU A 37 -19.53 -24.29 5.81
N PRO A 38 -20.30 -24.61 6.86
CA PRO A 38 -21.74 -24.32 6.93
C PRO A 38 -22.06 -22.83 7.16
N THR A 39 -21.17 -22.09 7.82
CA THR A 39 -21.32 -20.66 8.15
C THR A 39 -19.98 -19.93 8.00
N SER A 40 -20.00 -18.64 7.68
CA SER A 40 -18.78 -17.84 7.54
C SER A 40 -18.09 -17.62 8.88
N VAL A 41 -16.75 -17.70 8.90
CA VAL A 41 -15.93 -17.45 10.08
C VAL A 41 -15.30 -16.05 9.95
N ASN A 42 -15.26 -15.30 11.06
CA ASN A 42 -14.55 -14.04 11.14
C ASN A 42 -13.09 -14.32 11.49
N GLU A 43 -12.18 -14.02 10.58
CA GLU A 43 -10.75 -14.30 10.72
C GLU A 43 -9.92 -13.03 10.52
N ASN A 44 -8.86 -12.91 11.32
CA ASN A 44 -7.88 -11.84 11.16
C ASN A 44 -6.86 -12.25 10.09
N HIS A 45 -6.87 -11.54 8.97
CA HIS A 45 -5.90 -11.75 7.90
C HIS A 45 -4.75 -10.75 8.04
N TYR A 46 -3.53 -11.23 7.83
CA TYR A 46 -2.33 -10.39 7.89
C TYR A 46 -1.74 -10.23 6.50
N THR A 47 -1.66 -9.00 6.02
CA THR A 47 -0.94 -8.66 4.79
C THR A 47 0.47 -8.22 5.20
N PRO A 48 1.54 -8.73 4.57
CA PRO A 48 2.89 -8.23 4.83
C PRO A 48 2.95 -6.72 4.50
N GLY A 49 3.58 -5.94 5.37
CA GLY A 49 3.79 -4.51 5.13
C GLY A 49 4.66 -4.26 3.90
N THR A 50 4.53 -3.06 3.32
CA THR A 50 5.30 -2.67 2.14
C THR A 50 6.81 -2.61 2.46
N PRO A 51 7.68 -3.31 1.70
CA PRO A 51 9.13 -3.20 1.88
C PRO A 51 9.63 -1.79 1.51
N PHE A 52 10.89 -1.48 1.81
CA PHE A 52 11.49 -0.22 1.36
C PHE A 52 11.28 0.00 -0.15
N ASN A 53 10.59 1.08 -0.51
CA ASN A 53 10.24 1.41 -1.89
C ASN A 53 10.46 2.90 -2.14
N ILE A 54 11.03 3.24 -3.29
CA ILE A 54 11.07 4.61 -3.79
C ILE A 54 10.40 4.67 -5.15
N ARG A 55 9.42 5.56 -5.28
CA ARG A 55 8.70 5.85 -6.51
C ARG A 55 8.96 7.29 -6.94
N VAL A 56 9.39 7.47 -8.18
CA VAL A 56 9.53 8.78 -8.81
C VAL A 56 8.43 8.93 -9.87
N ASN A 57 7.77 10.08 -9.90
CA ASN A 57 6.78 10.45 -10.90
C ASN A 57 7.22 11.68 -11.68
N PHE A 58 6.90 11.67 -12.96
CA PHE A 58 7.10 12.77 -13.89
C PHE A 58 5.84 12.93 -14.73
N THR A 59 5.24 14.11 -14.68
CA THR A 59 3.98 14.43 -15.36
C THR A 59 4.22 15.63 -16.27
N LEU A 60 3.82 15.53 -17.54
CA LEU A 60 3.81 16.63 -18.49
C LEU A 60 2.38 17.14 -18.68
N TYR A 61 2.20 18.46 -18.64
CA TYR A 61 0.95 19.14 -18.92
C TYR A 61 1.05 19.82 -20.30
N PHE A 62 0.26 19.32 -21.25
CA PHE A 62 0.13 19.81 -22.62
C PHE A 62 -1.06 20.77 -22.74
#